data_AF-A0A564Q4Z8-F1
#
_entry.id   AF-A0A564Q4Z8-F1
#
_cell.length_a   1.000
_cell.length_b   1.000
_cell.length_c   1.000
_cell.angle_alpha   90.00
_cell.angle_beta   90.00
_cell.angle_gamma   90.00
#
_symmetry.space_group_name_H-M   'P 1'
#
loop_
_entity.id
_entity.type
_entity.pdbx_description
1 polymer ?
#
loop_
_entity_poly.entity_id
_entity_poly.type
_entity_poly.pdbx_seq_one_letter_code
_entity_poly.pdbx_strand_id
1 'polypeptide(L)'
;MIADATMMLFHNELPFIEKIEAIFVTDEAKVKEGMPEAIEVYKKRDERTKGLHDEDVDTFYGCTLCQAFAPTNVCVVTPDRISLCGAISWADGRAAARVDPEGPNFAIAKGECIDPIGGEYTGVNECAVDKSGGEYTHIKLHSFFEYPHTSCGCFEVIGFYVPEVDGIGWIDRDFPGTAPNGLTFSNMAGQAGGGKQILGFLGVGVSYFGSSKFIQADGGWKRTVWVPSTLRKRVEEYIPEELKEKIADEEIKDLDSLRKFLLKAEHPVVDGMTRDVDGKQLTEGWKLKKVTGKIKDDVVAYIEETGGDIDLDEVADKLVLSEKQFMQVVDVLTDEGILEM
;
A
#
# COMPACT_ATOMS: atom_id res chain seq x y z
N MET A 1 -19.22 -9.56 -33.25
CA MET A 1 -18.13 -10.38 -32.65
C MET A 1 -17.96 -10.15 -31.16
N ILE A 2 -17.54 -8.96 -30.67
CA ILE A 2 -17.31 -8.78 -29.23
C ILE A 2 -18.61 -8.88 -28.43
N ALA A 3 -19.68 -8.22 -28.88
CA ALA A 3 -21.01 -8.32 -28.29
C ALA A 3 -21.51 -9.77 -28.26
N ASP A 4 -21.49 -10.45 -29.41
CA ASP A 4 -21.96 -11.83 -29.53
C ASP A 4 -21.18 -12.78 -28.62
N ALA A 5 -19.85 -12.65 -28.58
CA ALA A 5 -18.99 -13.46 -27.72
C ALA A 5 -19.27 -13.18 -26.23
N THR A 6 -19.42 -11.91 -25.85
CA THR A 6 -19.75 -11.51 -24.47
C THR A 6 -21.10 -12.12 -24.07
N MET A 7 -22.14 -11.93 -24.88
CA MET A 7 -23.48 -12.46 -24.61
C MET A 7 -23.49 -13.99 -24.53
N MET A 8 -22.76 -14.66 -25.43
CA MET A 8 -22.60 -16.11 -25.41
C MET A 8 -21.93 -16.60 -24.11
N LEU A 9 -20.83 -15.96 -23.69
CA LEU A 9 -20.12 -16.31 -22.46
C LEU A 9 -21.03 -16.10 -21.24
N PHE A 10 -21.73 -14.96 -21.16
CA PHE A 10 -22.68 -14.70 -20.07
C PHE A 10 -23.78 -15.77 -19.98
N HIS A 11 -24.37 -16.18 -21.10
CA HIS A 11 -25.38 -17.25 -21.09
C HIS A 11 -24.82 -18.62 -20.71
N ASN A 12 -23.59 -18.94 -21.11
CA ASN A 12 -22.96 -20.21 -20.80
C ASN A 12 -22.59 -20.30 -19.30
N GLU A 13 -22.00 -19.23 -18.76
CA GLU A 13 -21.51 -19.20 -17.38
C GLU A 13 -22.63 -18.89 -16.37
N LEU A 14 -23.64 -18.10 -16.77
CA LEU A 14 -24.76 -17.69 -15.92
C LEU A 14 -26.09 -18.12 -16.55
N PRO A 15 -26.45 -19.42 -16.47
CA PRO A 15 -27.60 -19.99 -17.18
C PRO A 15 -28.96 -19.46 -16.72
N PHE A 16 -29.00 -18.70 -15.62
CA PHE A 16 -30.20 -18.01 -15.13
C PHE A 16 -30.48 -16.69 -15.86
N ILE A 17 -29.60 -16.21 -16.74
CA ILE A 17 -29.86 -15.05 -17.59
C ILE A 17 -30.83 -15.44 -18.71
N GLU A 18 -32.05 -14.88 -18.68
CA GLU A 18 -33.07 -15.14 -19.70
C GLU A 18 -32.89 -14.30 -20.97
N LYS A 19 -32.48 -13.03 -20.80
CA LYS A 19 -32.31 -12.05 -21.89
C LYS A 19 -31.09 -11.20 -21.60
N ILE A 20 -30.34 -10.87 -22.65
CA ILE A 20 -29.15 -10.03 -22.57
C ILE A 20 -29.12 -9.06 -23.75
N GLU A 21 -28.64 -7.85 -23.48
CA GLU A 21 -28.34 -6.83 -24.48
C GLU A 21 -26.89 -6.37 -24.25
N ALA A 22 -26.14 -6.21 -25.33
CA ALA A 22 -24.79 -5.67 -25.29
C ALA A 22 -24.67 -4.49 -26.26
N ILE A 23 -24.39 -3.31 -25.72
CA ILE A 23 -24.21 -2.08 -26.50
C ILE A 23 -22.73 -1.72 -26.52
N PHE A 24 -22.11 -1.74 -27.69
CA PHE A 24 -20.72 -1.32 -27.89
C PHE A 24 -20.69 0.12 -28.41
N VAL A 25 -20.14 1.02 -27.60
CA VAL A 25 -20.03 2.44 -27.93
C VAL A 25 -18.57 2.75 -28.28
N THR A 26 -18.33 3.14 -29.54
CA THR A 26 -17.02 3.61 -30.01
C THR A 26 -17.03 5.08 -30.42
N ASP A 27 -18.20 5.71 -30.43
CA ASP A 27 -18.35 7.13 -30.66
C ASP A 27 -17.90 7.92 -29.43
N GLU A 28 -16.94 8.83 -29.61
CA GLU A 28 -16.31 9.56 -28.51
C GLU A 28 -17.31 10.40 -27.70
N ALA A 29 -18.27 11.04 -28.37
CA ALA A 29 -19.25 11.88 -27.72
C ALA A 29 -20.18 11.04 -26.83
N LYS A 30 -20.66 9.90 -27.34
CA LYS A 30 -21.49 8.96 -26.56
C LYS A 30 -20.74 8.32 -25.40
N VAL A 31 -19.45 8.00 -25.57
CA VAL A 31 -18.62 7.51 -24.45
C VAL A 31 -18.53 8.56 -23.35
N LYS A 32 -18.27 9.83 -23.70
CA LYS A 32 -18.22 10.93 -22.74
C LYS A 32 -19.55 11.17 -22.04
N GLU A 33 -20.67 11.00 -22.75
CA GLU A 33 -22.03 11.13 -22.21
C GLU A 33 -22.38 10.01 -21.21
N GLY A 34 -22.00 8.76 -21.49
CA GLY A 34 -22.30 7.62 -20.61
C GLY A 34 -21.32 7.44 -19.44
N MET A 35 -20.15 8.07 -19.49
CA MET A 35 -19.11 7.92 -18.46
C MET A 35 -19.58 8.30 -17.05
N PRO A 36 -20.31 9.42 -16.83
CA PRO A 36 -20.81 9.79 -15.51
C PRO A 36 -21.71 8.73 -14.87
N GLU A 37 -22.59 8.10 -15.65
CA GLU A 37 -23.48 7.04 -15.17
C GLU A 37 -22.68 5.80 -14.73
N ALA A 38 -21.71 5.37 -15.55
CA ALA A 38 -20.83 4.25 -15.20
C ALA A 38 -20.06 4.52 -13.90
N ILE A 39 -19.50 5.73 -13.75
CA ILE A 39 -18.80 6.15 -12.53
C ILE A 39 -19.74 6.15 -11.31
N GLU A 40 -20.99 6.59 -11.45
CA GLU A 40 -21.97 6.57 -10.36
C GLU A 40 -22.28 5.13 -9.91
N VAL A 41 -22.41 4.19 -10.85
CA VAL A 41 -22.59 2.77 -10.54
C VAL A 41 -21.39 2.21 -9.77
N TYR A 42 -20.16 2.55 -10.18
CA TYR A 42 -18.94 2.13 -9.47
C TYR A 42 -18.91 2.67 -8.04
N LYS A 43 -19.20 3.96 -7.85
CA LYS A 43 -19.29 4.57 -6.51
C LYS A 43 -20.31 3.88 -5.62
N LYS A 44 -21.53 3.63 -6.12
CA LYS A 44 -22.57 2.93 -5.35
C LYS A 44 -22.17 1.51 -4.98
N ARG A 45 -21.41 0.81 -5.83
CA ARG A 45 -20.88 -0.52 -5.50
C ARG A 45 -19.88 -0.43 -4.34
N ASP A 46 -18.95 0.50 -4.44
CA ASP A 46 -17.89 0.67 -3.44
C ASP A 46 -18.44 1.22 -2.10
N GLU A 47 -19.52 2.01 -2.13
CA GLU A 47 -20.22 2.50 -0.93
C GLU A 47 -20.91 1.38 -0.16
N ARG A 48 -21.44 0.35 -0.84
CA ARG A 48 -22.11 -0.78 -0.17
C ARG A 48 -21.19 -1.59 0.73
N THR A 49 -19.89 -1.53 0.47
CA THR A 49 -18.88 -2.25 1.27
C THR A 49 -18.31 -1.43 2.41
N LYS A 50 -18.55 -0.10 2.46
CA LYS A 50 -17.95 0.79 3.49
C LYS A 50 -18.41 0.53 4.92
N GLY A 51 -19.60 -0.05 5.12
CA GLY A 51 -20.19 -0.27 6.46
C GLY A 51 -20.04 -1.69 7.01
N LEU A 52 -19.26 -2.54 6.35
CA LEU A 52 -19.02 -3.91 6.76
C LEU A 52 -17.52 -4.07 7.04
N HIS A 53 -17.17 -4.60 8.21
CA HIS A 53 -15.80 -4.82 8.63
C HIS A 53 -15.50 -6.30 8.79
N ASP A 54 -14.22 -6.67 8.87
CA ASP A 54 -13.82 -8.07 9.01
C ASP A 54 -14.35 -8.72 10.30
N GLU A 55 -14.58 -7.91 11.34
CA GLU A 55 -15.16 -8.31 12.62
C GLU A 55 -16.63 -8.72 12.48
N ASP A 56 -17.35 -8.13 11.52
CA ASP A 56 -18.79 -8.34 11.32
C ASP A 56 -19.12 -9.64 10.56
N VAL A 57 -18.10 -10.32 10.02
CA VAL A 57 -18.27 -11.52 9.19
C VAL A 57 -17.51 -12.71 9.77
N ASP A 58 -18.05 -13.92 9.58
CA ASP A 58 -17.41 -15.18 9.95
C ASP A 58 -16.68 -15.87 8.77
N THR A 59 -16.83 -15.30 7.58
CA THR A 59 -16.42 -15.88 6.31
C THR A 59 -15.76 -14.82 5.45
N PHE A 60 -14.56 -15.10 4.97
CA PHE A 60 -13.89 -14.36 3.89
C PHE A 60 -14.01 -15.11 2.58
N TYR A 61 -13.51 -14.53 1.50
CA TYR A 61 -13.55 -15.17 0.19
C TYR A 61 -12.17 -15.23 -0.45
N GLY A 62 -11.83 -16.40 -0.97
CA GLY A 62 -10.64 -16.64 -1.75
C GLY A 62 -10.87 -16.40 -3.24
N CYS A 63 -9.79 -16.14 -3.97
CA CYS A 63 -9.77 -16.15 -5.43
C CYS A 63 -8.44 -16.73 -5.95
N THR A 64 -8.54 -17.77 -6.77
CA THR A 64 -7.40 -18.44 -7.44
C THR A 64 -7.39 -18.21 -8.95
N LEU A 65 -8.23 -17.31 -9.47
CA LEU A 65 -8.36 -17.05 -10.92
C LEU A 65 -7.02 -16.72 -11.59
N CYS A 66 -6.14 -16.01 -10.89
CA CYS A 66 -4.81 -15.64 -11.41
C CYS A 66 -3.75 -16.74 -11.31
N GLN A 67 -4.05 -17.92 -10.76
CA GLN A 67 -3.10 -19.04 -10.72
C GLN A 67 -2.72 -19.56 -12.11
N ALA A 68 -3.47 -19.20 -13.15
CA ALA A 68 -3.09 -19.43 -14.54
C ALA A 68 -1.70 -18.86 -14.91
N PHE A 69 -1.25 -17.80 -14.24
CA PHE A 69 0.07 -17.19 -14.47
C PHE A 69 0.87 -16.90 -13.18
N ALA A 70 0.25 -17.01 -12.01
CA ALA A 70 0.90 -16.90 -10.70
C ALA A 70 0.50 -18.11 -9.82
N PRO A 71 1.08 -19.30 -10.04
CA PRO A 71 0.54 -20.58 -9.55
C PRO A 71 0.37 -20.69 -8.04
N THR A 72 1.22 -20.01 -7.26
CA THR A 72 1.19 -20.02 -5.79
C THR A 72 0.37 -18.85 -5.23
N ASN A 73 -0.20 -17.98 -6.06
CA ASN A 73 -0.97 -16.83 -5.59
C ASN A 73 -2.33 -17.26 -5.07
N VAL A 74 -2.74 -16.67 -3.95
CA VAL A 74 -4.09 -16.79 -3.41
C VAL A 74 -4.53 -15.40 -2.98
N CYS A 75 -5.61 -14.88 -3.59
CA CYS A 75 -6.23 -13.64 -3.11
C CYS A 75 -7.22 -13.95 -1.99
N VAL A 76 -7.06 -13.30 -0.85
CA VAL A 76 -8.02 -13.29 0.26
C VAL A 76 -8.70 -11.93 0.28
N VAL A 77 -10.01 -11.95 0.12
CA VAL A 77 -10.88 -10.77 0.01
C VAL A 77 -11.75 -10.70 1.24
N THR A 78 -11.69 -9.56 1.92
CA THR A 78 -12.43 -9.28 3.15
C THR A 78 -13.20 -7.96 3.00
N PRO A 79 -14.13 -7.65 3.92
CA PRO A 79 -14.79 -6.36 3.90
C PRO A 79 -13.81 -5.17 3.96
N ASP A 80 -12.76 -5.26 4.78
CA ASP A 80 -11.74 -4.21 4.91
C ASP A 80 -10.57 -4.33 3.92
N ARG A 81 -10.53 -5.37 3.06
CA ARG A 81 -9.49 -5.56 2.03
C ARG A 81 -10.06 -6.13 0.73
N ILE A 82 -10.26 -5.24 -0.25
CA ILE A 82 -10.61 -5.61 -1.62
C ILE A 82 -9.48 -6.43 -2.28
N SER A 83 -9.83 -7.22 -3.30
CA SER A 83 -8.82 -7.88 -4.12
C SER A 83 -7.86 -6.87 -4.75
N LEU A 84 -6.61 -7.28 -4.95
CA LEU A 84 -5.58 -6.40 -5.50
C LEU A 84 -5.92 -5.85 -6.89
N CYS A 85 -6.77 -6.53 -7.67
CA CYS A 85 -7.19 -6.06 -8.99
C CYS A 85 -8.30 -5.01 -8.95
N GLY A 86 -8.86 -4.71 -7.76
CA GLY A 86 -9.96 -3.77 -7.58
C GLY A 86 -11.33 -4.26 -8.07
N ALA A 87 -11.41 -5.47 -8.64
CA ALA A 87 -12.62 -5.97 -9.31
C ALA A 87 -13.45 -6.94 -8.46
N ILE A 88 -12.94 -7.43 -7.33
CA ILE A 88 -13.63 -8.41 -6.48
C ILE A 88 -13.67 -7.86 -5.06
N SER A 89 -14.84 -7.35 -4.68
CA SER A 89 -15.15 -7.05 -3.28
C SER A 89 -15.57 -8.31 -2.51
N TRP A 90 -15.71 -8.21 -1.18
CA TRP A 90 -16.24 -9.31 -0.38
C TRP A 90 -17.64 -9.75 -0.83
N ALA A 91 -18.50 -8.80 -1.23
CA ALA A 91 -19.83 -9.10 -1.72
C ALA A 91 -19.80 -9.83 -3.08
N ASP A 92 -18.85 -9.46 -3.95
CA ASP A 92 -18.64 -10.13 -5.25
C ASP A 92 -18.11 -11.55 -5.04
N GLY A 93 -17.12 -11.73 -4.14
CA GLY A 93 -16.60 -13.05 -3.77
C GLY A 93 -17.70 -13.97 -3.23
N ARG A 94 -18.58 -13.43 -2.38
CA ARG A 94 -19.78 -14.14 -1.89
C ARG A 94 -20.75 -14.54 -3.00
N ALA A 95 -21.02 -13.63 -3.93
CA ALA A 95 -21.91 -13.90 -5.04
C ALA A 95 -21.31 -14.97 -5.97
N ALA A 96 -20.04 -14.81 -6.35
CA ALA A 96 -19.31 -15.73 -7.23
C ALA A 96 -19.26 -17.15 -6.65
N ALA A 97 -18.86 -17.31 -5.38
CA ALA A 97 -18.79 -18.61 -4.73
C ALA A 97 -20.14 -19.32 -4.56
N ARG A 98 -21.26 -18.58 -4.61
CA ARG A 98 -22.62 -19.15 -4.58
C ARG A 98 -23.14 -19.51 -5.96
N VAL A 99 -22.80 -18.69 -6.95
CA VAL A 99 -23.20 -18.90 -8.35
C VAL A 99 -22.48 -20.10 -8.94
N ASP A 100 -21.18 -20.21 -8.68
CA ASP A 100 -20.34 -21.32 -9.12
C ASP A 100 -19.47 -21.83 -7.96
N PRO A 101 -19.97 -22.81 -7.17
CA PRO A 101 -19.24 -23.36 -6.02
C PRO A 101 -17.92 -24.07 -6.36
N GLU A 102 -17.78 -24.56 -7.60
CA GLU A 102 -16.55 -25.21 -8.10
C GLU A 102 -15.63 -24.23 -8.83
N GLY A 103 -16.02 -22.95 -8.88
CA GLY A 103 -15.31 -21.88 -9.54
C GLY A 103 -14.05 -21.43 -8.77
N PRO A 104 -13.34 -20.42 -9.31
CA PRO A 104 -12.10 -19.91 -8.71
C PRO A 104 -12.34 -19.08 -7.44
N ASN A 105 -13.58 -18.73 -7.12
CA ASN A 105 -13.97 -18.01 -5.93
C ASN A 105 -14.61 -18.97 -4.93
N PHE A 106 -14.12 -18.97 -3.69
CA PHE A 106 -14.53 -19.92 -2.67
C PHE A 106 -14.60 -19.28 -1.30
N ALA A 107 -15.42 -19.83 -0.42
CA ALA A 107 -15.52 -19.37 0.97
C ALA A 107 -14.29 -19.82 1.77
N ILE A 108 -13.79 -18.92 2.62
CA ILE A 108 -12.77 -19.20 3.62
C ILE A 108 -13.43 -18.96 4.98
N ALA A 109 -13.67 -20.03 5.73
CA ALA A 109 -14.10 -19.88 7.13
C ALA A 109 -13.01 -19.13 7.89
N LYS A 110 -13.36 -18.07 8.62
CA LYS A 110 -12.35 -17.20 9.26
C LYS A 110 -11.48 -17.97 10.26
N GLY A 111 -12.07 -18.87 11.05
CA GLY A 111 -11.36 -19.60 12.09
C GLY A 111 -11.00 -18.72 13.29
N GLU A 112 -9.96 -19.10 14.05
CA GLU A 112 -9.47 -18.31 15.18
C GLU A 112 -8.69 -17.10 14.68
N CYS A 113 -8.90 -15.95 15.32
CA CYS A 113 -8.11 -14.75 15.10
C CYS A 113 -6.81 -14.83 15.92
N ILE A 114 -5.67 -14.92 15.23
CA ILE A 114 -4.34 -15.03 15.84
C ILE A 114 -3.77 -13.63 16.10
N ASP A 115 -3.92 -12.73 15.12
CA ASP A 115 -3.47 -11.34 15.20
C ASP A 115 -4.57 -10.42 14.65
N PRO A 116 -5.34 -9.73 15.51
CA PRO A 116 -6.41 -8.84 15.07
C PRO A 116 -5.91 -7.59 14.35
N ILE A 117 -4.64 -7.19 14.55
CA ILE A 117 -4.08 -5.98 13.96
C ILE A 117 -3.49 -6.30 12.59
N GLY A 118 -2.65 -7.33 12.52
CA GLY A 118 -2.13 -7.86 11.26
C GLY A 118 -3.21 -8.53 10.40
N GLY A 119 -4.35 -8.91 10.98
CA GLY A 119 -5.39 -9.68 10.32
C GLY A 119 -4.93 -11.09 9.99
N GLU A 120 -4.35 -11.79 10.97
CA GLU A 120 -3.97 -13.20 10.86
C GLU A 120 -5.06 -14.09 11.43
N TYR A 121 -5.47 -15.09 10.66
CA TYR A 121 -6.53 -16.00 11.03
C TYR A 121 -6.18 -17.43 10.64
N THR A 122 -6.55 -18.42 11.46
CA THR A 122 -6.20 -19.83 11.20
C THR A 122 -6.74 -20.32 9.86
N GLY A 123 -8.00 -19.98 9.51
CA GLY A 123 -8.60 -20.40 8.25
C GLY A 123 -7.97 -19.74 7.02
N VAL A 124 -7.45 -18.52 7.18
CA VAL A 124 -6.66 -17.84 6.13
C VAL A 124 -5.31 -18.53 5.94
N ASN A 125 -4.65 -18.92 7.02
CA ASN A 125 -3.38 -19.64 6.97
C ASN A 125 -3.54 -21.05 6.37
N GLU A 126 -4.59 -21.78 6.75
CA GLU A 126 -4.93 -23.08 6.14
C GLU A 126 -5.19 -22.94 4.63
N CYS A 127 -5.95 -21.92 4.25
CA CYS A 127 -6.19 -21.58 2.84
C CYS A 127 -4.89 -21.26 2.10
N ALA A 128 -3.97 -20.50 2.73
CA ALA A 128 -2.68 -20.17 2.15
C ALA A 128 -1.91 -21.45 1.81
N VAL A 129 -1.75 -22.37 2.78
CA VAL A 129 -1.05 -23.65 2.58
C VAL A 129 -1.69 -24.48 1.47
N ASP A 130 -3.00 -24.68 1.53
CA ASP A 130 -3.73 -25.51 0.57
C ASP A 130 -3.62 -24.96 -0.85
N LYS A 131 -3.96 -23.67 -1.02
CA LYS A 131 -4.09 -23.07 -2.35
C LYS A 131 -2.76 -22.62 -2.94
N SER A 132 -1.71 -22.39 -2.14
CA SER A 132 -0.38 -22.06 -2.64
C SER A 132 0.51 -23.28 -2.87
N GLY A 133 0.04 -24.49 -2.56
CA GLY A 133 0.87 -25.70 -2.57
C GLY A 133 1.97 -25.70 -1.49
N GLY A 134 1.75 -24.97 -0.40
CA GLY A 134 2.69 -24.87 0.73
C GLY A 134 3.85 -23.88 0.54
N GLU A 135 3.87 -23.07 -0.52
CA GLU A 135 4.89 -22.02 -0.73
C GLU A 135 5.01 -21.06 0.46
N TYR A 136 3.90 -20.75 1.12
CA TYR A 136 3.85 -19.95 2.35
C TYR A 136 2.73 -20.45 3.24
N THR A 137 2.89 -20.25 4.55
CA THR A 137 1.99 -20.82 5.56
C THR A 137 1.16 -19.78 6.31
N HIS A 138 1.47 -18.49 6.14
CA HIS A 138 0.84 -17.39 6.85
C HIS A 138 0.46 -16.27 5.89
N ILE A 139 -0.67 -15.61 6.13
CA ILE A 139 -1.00 -14.32 5.51
C ILE A 139 -1.52 -13.38 6.60
N LYS A 140 -0.91 -12.20 6.71
CA LYS A 140 -1.45 -11.06 7.45
C LYS A 140 -2.13 -10.11 6.49
N LEU A 141 -3.45 -10.03 6.60
CA LEU A 141 -4.31 -9.24 5.70
C LEU A 141 -4.04 -7.74 5.77
N HIS A 142 -3.41 -7.22 6.82
CA HIS A 142 -3.18 -5.78 6.99
C HIS A 142 -1.74 -5.46 7.34
N SER A 143 -0.80 -6.31 6.90
CA SER A 143 0.63 -6.03 6.95
C SER A 143 1.27 -5.97 5.56
N PHE A 144 2.26 -5.09 5.47
CA PHE A 144 3.20 -4.90 4.38
C PHE A 144 4.51 -5.67 4.64
N PHE A 145 4.93 -5.84 5.90
CA PHE A 145 6.22 -6.43 6.25
C PHE A 145 6.12 -7.86 6.79
N GLU A 146 5.16 -8.17 7.64
CA GLU A 146 5.08 -9.48 8.28
C GLU A 146 4.06 -10.34 7.55
N TYR A 147 4.51 -11.43 6.93
CA TYR A 147 3.67 -12.34 6.12
C TYR A 147 2.72 -11.61 5.17
N PRO A 148 3.24 -10.70 4.32
CA PRO A 148 2.41 -9.88 3.46
C PRO A 148 1.59 -10.78 2.53
N HIS A 149 0.39 -10.32 2.21
CA HIS A 149 -0.42 -10.95 1.19
C HIS A 149 0.34 -11.02 -0.15
N THR A 150 0.23 -12.13 -0.88
CA THR A 150 0.90 -12.29 -2.18
C THR A 150 0.30 -11.42 -3.28
N SER A 151 1.04 -11.22 -4.36
CA SER A 151 0.57 -10.48 -5.53
C SER A 151 0.71 -11.32 -6.80
N CYS A 152 -0.33 -11.35 -7.64
CA CYS A 152 -0.27 -12.08 -8.91
C CYS A 152 0.37 -11.25 -10.03
N GLY A 153 -0.22 -10.11 -10.38
CA GLY A 153 0.26 -9.24 -11.47
C GLY A 153 -0.79 -8.25 -12.01
N CYS A 154 -2.06 -8.41 -11.64
CA CYS A 154 -3.14 -7.51 -12.06
C CYS A 154 -3.47 -6.42 -11.02
N PHE A 155 -2.56 -6.13 -10.10
CA PHE A 155 -2.76 -5.08 -9.09
C PHE A 155 -2.88 -3.71 -9.74
N GLU A 156 -3.75 -2.86 -9.18
CA GLU A 156 -3.90 -1.48 -9.64
C GLU A 156 -2.71 -0.61 -9.20
N VAL A 157 -2.18 -0.90 -8.00
CA VAL A 157 -1.13 -0.14 -7.33
C VAL A 157 -0.10 -1.09 -6.72
N ILE A 158 1.18 -0.68 -6.73
CA ILE A 158 2.26 -1.33 -6.00
C ILE A 158 2.76 -0.38 -4.91
N GLY A 159 2.82 -0.87 -3.68
CA GLY A 159 3.61 -0.26 -2.63
C GLY A 159 5.05 -0.76 -2.69
N PHE A 160 6.01 0.12 -2.50
CA PHE A 160 7.44 -0.19 -2.42
C PHE A 160 8.05 0.44 -1.17
N TYR A 161 8.80 -0.35 -0.42
CA TYR A 161 9.49 0.14 0.77
C TYR A 161 10.74 0.93 0.39
N VAL A 162 10.98 2.04 1.09
CA VAL A 162 12.13 2.92 0.94
C VAL A 162 12.90 2.93 2.27
N PRO A 163 13.91 2.04 2.42
CA PRO A 163 14.64 1.88 3.68
C PRO A 163 15.34 3.15 4.17
N GLU A 164 15.79 4.02 3.26
CA GLU A 164 16.54 5.24 3.56
C GLU A 164 15.74 6.26 4.36
N VAL A 165 14.41 6.23 4.22
CA VAL A 165 13.47 7.14 4.90
C VAL A 165 12.48 6.37 5.78
N ASP A 166 12.66 5.06 5.91
CA ASP A 166 11.77 4.18 6.67
C ASP A 166 10.29 4.38 6.28
N GLY A 167 10.02 4.44 4.97
CA GLY A 167 8.73 4.83 4.40
C GLY A 167 8.27 3.90 3.28
N ILE A 168 6.99 3.99 2.89
CA ILE A 168 6.42 3.25 1.77
C ILE A 168 5.97 4.26 0.70
N GLY A 169 6.45 4.11 -0.52
CA GLY A 169 5.88 4.80 -1.68
C GLY A 169 4.84 3.94 -2.38
N TRP A 170 3.87 4.55 -3.05
CA TRP A 170 2.83 3.86 -3.81
C TRP A 170 2.79 4.36 -5.24
N ILE A 171 2.80 3.45 -6.21
CA ILE A 171 2.80 3.76 -7.64
C ILE A 171 1.69 2.97 -8.34
N ASP A 172 0.84 3.66 -9.09
CA ASP A 172 -0.22 3.03 -9.88
C ASP A 172 0.23 2.74 -11.31
N ARG A 173 -0.51 1.85 -11.97
CA ARG A 173 -0.20 1.37 -13.32
C ARG A 173 -0.24 2.45 -14.41
N ASP A 174 -0.95 3.55 -14.19
CA ASP A 174 -1.13 4.61 -15.19
C ASP A 174 -0.05 5.70 -15.08
N PHE A 175 0.81 5.65 -14.04
CA PHE A 175 1.94 6.56 -13.90
C PHE A 175 3.06 6.22 -14.90
N PRO A 176 3.41 7.12 -15.84
CA PRO A 176 4.39 6.83 -16.90
C PRO A 176 5.84 7.02 -16.45
N GLY A 177 6.07 7.55 -15.25
CA GLY A 177 7.38 7.97 -14.77
C GLY A 177 8.11 6.91 -13.92
N THR A 178 9.14 7.40 -13.25
CA THR A 178 9.98 6.63 -12.34
C THR A 178 9.76 7.14 -10.92
N ALA A 179 9.67 6.24 -9.95
CA ALA A 179 9.61 6.59 -8.54
C ALA A 179 11.00 6.99 -7.98
N PRO A 180 11.10 7.57 -6.77
CA PRO A 180 12.37 8.01 -6.17
C PRO A 180 13.45 6.93 -6.03
N ASN A 181 13.06 5.65 -6.02
CA ASN A 181 13.97 4.51 -6.00
C ASN A 181 14.55 4.14 -7.38
N GLY A 182 14.25 4.93 -8.42
CA GLY A 182 14.75 4.70 -9.77
C GLY A 182 13.99 3.63 -10.58
N LEU A 183 12.88 3.10 -10.06
CA LEU A 183 12.09 2.06 -10.74
C LEU A 183 10.77 2.59 -11.31
N THR A 184 10.39 2.08 -12.47
CA THR A 184 9.04 2.27 -13.03
C THR A 184 8.05 1.28 -12.42
N PHE A 185 6.73 1.51 -12.60
CA PHE A 185 5.70 0.54 -12.22
C PHE A 185 6.00 -0.85 -12.78
N SER A 186 6.34 -0.95 -14.07
CA SER A 186 6.63 -2.22 -14.74
C SER A 186 7.84 -2.95 -14.14
N ASN A 187 8.89 -2.23 -13.71
CA ASN A 187 10.03 -2.86 -13.04
C ASN A 187 9.66 -3.41 -11.67
N MET A 188 8.83 -2.70 -10.91
CA MET A 188 8.35 -3.17 -9.61
C MET A 188 7.35 -4.31 -9.75
N ALA A 189 6.49 -4.28 -10.78
CA ALA A 189 5.49 -5.32 -11.04
C ALA A 189 6.15 -6.69 -11.26
N GLY A 190 7.28 -6.70 -11.98
CA GLY A 190 8.09 -7.91 -12.17
C GLY A 190 8.74 -8.46 -10.90
N GLN A 191 8.87 -7.64 -9.84
CA GLN A 191 9.42 -8.04 -8.55
C GLN A 191 8.33 -8.44 -7.56
N ALA A 192 7.19 -7.73 -7.56
CA ALA A 192 6.08 -7.96 -6.64
C ALA A 192 5.20 -9.16 -7.03
N GLY A 193 5.06 -9.43 -8.34
CA GLY A 193 4.15 -10.44 -8.88
C GLY A 193 4.62 -11.89 -8.72
N GLY A 194 3.82 -12.81 -9.25
CA GLY A 194 4.16 -14.24 -9.31
C GLY A 194 3.67 -15.10 -8.13
N GLY A 195 2.91 -14.52 -7.20
CA GLY A 195 2.24 -15.28 -6.14
C GLY A 195 3.15 -15.66 -4.97
N LYS A 196 4.19 -14.86 -4.71
CA LYS A 196 5.13 -15.05 -3.59
C LYS A 196 4.96 -13.94 -2.56
N GLN A 197 5.41 -14.21 -1.34
CA GLN A 197 5.54 -13.18 -0.31
C GLN A 197 6.86 -12.44 -0.53
N ILE A 198 6.77 -11.21 -1.04
CA ILE A 198 7.93 -10.38 -1.35
C ILE A 198 8.00 -9.26 -0.33
N LEU A 199 9.03 -9.29 0.53
CA LEU A 199 9.26 -8.20 1.47
C LEU A 199 9.70 -6.95 0.72
N GLY A 200 9.08 -5.83 1.05
CA GLY A 200 9.39 -4.54 0.42
C GLY A 200 8.51 -4.20 -0.79
N PHE A 201 7.68 -5.12 -1.28
CA PHE A 201 6.74 -4.84 -2.38
C PHE A 201 5.37 -5.48 -2.12
N LEU A 202 4.29 -4.72 -2.32
CA LEU A 202 2.92 -5.22 -2.14
C LEU A 202 1.97 -4.65 -3.18
N GLY A 203 1.31 -5.53 -3.95
CA GLY A 203 0.23 -5.16 -4.84
C GLY A 203 -1.11 -5.00 -4.11
N VAL A 204 -1.83 -3.91 -4.38
CA VAL A 204 -3.14 -3.60 -3.78
C VAL A 204 -4.10 -2.99 -4.80
N GLY A 205 -5.40 -3.06 -4.50
CA GLY A 205 -6.44 -2.34 -5.21
C GLY A 205 -6.63 -0.94 -4.62
N VAL A 206 -7.12 0.01 -5.43
CA VAL A 206 -7.23 1.42 -5.01
C VAL A 206 -8.20 1.62 -3.85
N SER A 207 -9.30 0.88 -3.79
CA SER A 207 -10.28 1.03 -2.71
C SER A 207 -9.73 0.59 -1.34
N TYR A 208 -8.61 -0.14 -1.28
CA TYR A 208 -7.98 -0.50 0.00
C TYR A 208 -7.42 0.72 0.75
N PHE A 209 -7.04 1.79 0.05
CA PHE A 209 -6.54 3.03 0.66
C PHE A 209 -7.61 3.74 1.52
N GLY A 210 -8.89 3.51 1.24
CA GLY A 210 -10.01 4.01 2.03
C GLY A 210 -10.40 3.12 3.21
N SER A 211 -9.74 1.97 3.38
CA SER A 211 -9.97 1.07 4.51
C SER A 211 -9.36 1.63 5.79
N SER A 212 -10.09 1.51 6.90
CA SER A 212 -9.54 1.81 8.23
C SER A 212 -8.37 0.89 8.61
N LYS A 213 -8.27 -0.27 7.96
CA LYS A 213 -7.20 -1.25 8.16
C LYS A 213 -6.09 -1.18 7.12
N PHE A 214 -6.06 -0.14 6.29
CA PHE A 214 -5.01 0.06 5.29
C PHE A 214 -3.62 -0.06 5.93
N ILE A 215 -2.94 -1.19 5.68
CA ILE A 215 -1.65 -1.60 6.28
C ILE A 215 -1.50 -1.18 7.76
N GLN A 216 -2.57 -1.31 8.55
CA GLN A 216 -2.64 -0.75 9.91
C GLN A 216 -1.56 -1.33 10.84
N ALA A 217 -1.10 -2.56 10.57
CA ALA A 217 -0.01 -3.17 11.32
C ALA A 217 1.29 -2.37 11.23
N ASP A 218 1.46 -1.63 10.12
CA ASP A 218 2.68 -0.94 9.72
C ASP A 218 2.54 0.59 9.64
N GLY A 219 1.43 1.13 10.16
CA GLY A 219 1.25 2.58 10.35
C GLY A 219 0.39 3.28 9.31
N GLY A 220 -0.25 2.55 8.39
CA GLY A 220 -1.22 3.14 7.46
C GLY A 220 -0.67 4.32 6.66
N TRP A 221 -1.47 5.38 6.58
CA TRP A 221 -1.08 6.61 5.88
C TRP A 221 0.16 7.29 6.47
N LYS A 222 0.43 7.15 7.78
CA LYS A 222 1.63 7.74 8.42
C LYS A 222 2.94 7.13 7.92
N ARG A 223 2.87 5.94 7.29
CA ARG A 223 4.01 5.26 6.67
C ARG A 223 4.14 5.57 5.18
N THR A 224 3.13 6.20 4.56
CA THR A 224 3.15 6.58 3.14
C THR A 224 3.97 7.84 2.94
N VAL A 225 5.06 7.78 2.17
CA VAL A 225 5.98 8.92 1.96
C VAL A 225 5.94 9.50 0.55
N TRP A 226 5.40 8.76 -0.42
CA TRP A 226 5.40 9.18 -1.83
C TRP A 226 4.22 8.59 -2.59
N VAL A 227 3.47 9.43 -3.31
CA VAL A 227 2.31 9.06 -4.14
C VAL A 227 2.23 9.99 -5.36
N PRO A 228 2.26 9.47 -6.60
CA PRO A 228 2.20 10.29 -7.80
C PRO A 228 0.79 10.85 -8.02
N SER A 229 0.67 11.93 -8.79
CA SER A 229 -0.60 12.63 -9.00
C SER A 229 -1.69 11.77 -9.64
N THR A 230 -1.32 10.77 -10.45
CA THR A 230 -2.23 9.79 -11.06
C THR A 230 -2.97 8.98 -10.00
N LEU A 231 -2.25 8.48 -8.98
CA LEU A 231 -2.84 7.79 -7.85
C LEU A 231 -3.49 8.76 -6.87
N ARG A 232 -2.82 9.88 -6.53
CA ARG A 232 -3.30 10.85 -5.54
C ARG A 232 -4.71 11.32 -5.84
N LYS A 233 -5.01 11.66 -7.10
CA LYS A 233 -6.37 12.07 -7.54
C LYS A 233 -7.47 11.03 -7.26
N ARG A 234 -7.11 9.75 -7.16
CA ARG A 234 -8.05 8.64 -6.91
C ARG A 234 -8.23 8.32 -5.43
N VAL A 235 -7.27 8.71 -4.58
CA VAL A 235 -7.24 8.38 -3.15
C VAL A 235 -7.26 9.62 -2.25
N GLU A 236 -7.33 10.82 -2.81
CA GLU A 236 -7.24 12.11 -2.10
C GLU A 236 -8.24 12.22 -0.95
N GLU A 237 -9.46 11.71 -1.13
CA GLU A 237 -10.51 11.71 -0.09
C GLU A 237 -10.16 10.84 1.13
N TYR A 238 -9.22 9.91 0.98
CA TYR A 238 -8.80 8.99 2.03
C TYR A 238 -7.52 9.44 2.75
N ILE A 239 -6.81 10.44 2.23
CA ILE A 239 -5.58 10.96 2.85
C ILE A 239 -5.98 11.83 4.05
N PRO A 240 -5.49 11.53 5.27
CA PRO A 240 -5.69 12.39 6.44
C PRO A 240 -5.22 13.83 6.17
N GLU A 241 -5.98 14.83 6.58
CA GLU A 241 -5.70 16.25 6.29
C GLU A 241 -4.30 16.67 6.74
N GLU A 242 -3.84 16.16 7.88
CA GLU A 242 -2.52 16.44 8.44
C GLU A 242 -1.35 15.85 7.64
N LEU A 243 -1.62 14.91 6.72
CA LEU A 243 -0.61 14.25 5.89
C LEU A 243 -0.60 14.71 4.44
N LYS A 244 -1.63 15.43 3.97
CA LYS A 244 -1.76 15.81 2.55
C LYS A 244 -0.53 16.52 2.00
N GLU A 245 -0.01 17.48 2.76
CA GLU A 245 1.19 18.28 2.44
C GLU A 245 2.50 17.60 2.86
N LYS A 246 2.43 16.45 3.56
CA LYS A 246 3.61 15.73 4.07
C LYS A 246 4.04 14.55 3.19
N ILE A 247 3.21 14.16 2.22
CA ILE A 247 3.49 13.06 1.30
C ILE A 247 4.04 13.65 -0.02
N ALA A 248 5.20 13.19 -0.47
CA ALA A 248 5.80 13.64 -1.72
C ALA A 248 5.04 13.14 -2.96
N ASP A 249 5.32 13.76 -4.10
CA ASP A 249 4.79 13.38 -5.42
C ASP A 249 5.92 13.25 -6.47
N GLU A 250 5.56 13.11 -7.74
CA GLU A 250 6.50 12.90 -8.84
C GLU A 250 7.50 14.03 -9.12
N GLU A 251 7.36 15.21 -8.50
CA GLU A 251 8.38 16.25 -8.57
C GLU A 251 9.64 15.86 -7.80
N ILE A 252 9.51 14.98 -6.80
CA ILE A 252 10.62 14.36 -6.07
C ILE A 252 11.08 13.10 -6.82
N LYS A 253 12.28 13.16 -7.42
CA LYS A 253 12.75 12.14 -8.38
C LYS A 253 13.79 11.16 -7.84
N ASP A 254 14.34 11.44 -6.67
CA ASP A 254 15.44 10.69 -6.08
C ASP A 254 15.35 10.65 -4.55
N LEU A 255 16.09 9.73 -3.94
CA LEU A 255 16.07 9.47 -2.50
C LEU A 255 16.61 10.65 -1.67
N ASP A 256 17.60 11.39 -2.17
CA ASP A 256 18.17 12.53 -1.44
C ASP A 256 17.16 13.68 -1.37
N SER A 257 16.50 13.96 -2.50
CA SER A 257 15.40 14.94 -2.58
C SER A 257 14.20 14.52 -1.71
N LEU A 258 13.87 13.22 -1.69
CA LEU A 258 12.80 12.68 -0.84
C LEU A 258 13.12 12.87 0.64
N ARG A 259 14.35 12.56 1.06
CA ARG A 259 14.79 12.75 2.44
C ARG A 259 14.66 14.21 2.89
N LYS A 260 15.11 15.16 2.06
CA LYS A 260 15.00 16.60 2.34
C LYS A 260 13.55 17.05 2.45
N PHE A 261 12.69 16.61 1.52
CA PHE A 261 11.27 16.92 1.54
C PHE A 261 10.62 16.46 2.84
N LEU A 262 10.85 15.20 3.25
CA LEU A 262 10.21 14.63 4.43
C LEU A 262 10.66 15.31 5.73
N LEU A 263 11.93 15.75 5.82
CA LEU A 263 12.42 16.57 6.94
C LEU A 263 11.65 17.89 7.03
N LYS A 264 11.64 18.64 5.93
CA LYS A 264 10.99 19.96 5.88
C LYS A 264 9.49 19.89 6.08
N ALA A 265 8.86 18.82 5.61
CA ALA A 265 7.43 18.59 5.80
C ALA A 265 7.10 18.00 7.19
N GLU A 266 8.10 17.75 8.04
CA GLU A 266 7.95 17.12 9.35
C GLU A 266 7.13 15.83 9.25
N HIS A 267 7.49 14.96 8.31
CA HIS A 267 6.75 13.72 8.08
C HIS A 267 6.88 12.79 9.30
N PRO A 268 5.83 12.08 9.75
CA PRO A 268 5.87 11.25 10.97
C PRO A 268 7.00 10.21 11.02
N VAL A 269 7.46 9.70 9.88
CA VAL A 269 8.57 8.74 9.82
C VAL A 269 9.91 9.32 10.28
N VAL A 270 10.08 10.65 10.24
CA VAL A 270 11.31 11.34 10.63
C VAL A 270 11.54 11.24 12.13
N ASP A 271 10.52 11.60 12.91
CA ASP A 271 10.60 11.61 14.38
C ASP A 271 10.16 10.30 15.01
N GLY A 272 9.55 9.42 14.21
CA GLY A 272 9.05 8.13 14.64
C GLY A 272 7.55 8.14 14.79
N MET A 273 6.96 6.98 14.57
CA MET A 273 5.52 6.82 14.52
C MET A 273 5.08 5.70 15.44
N THR A 274 3.92 5.90 16.05
CA THR A 274 3.18 4.87 16.78
C THR A 274 2.03 4.38 15.91
N ARG A 275 1.64 3.12 16.14
CA ARG A 275 0.47 2.53 15.53
C ARG A 275 -0.79 3.05 16.20
N ASP A 276 -1.76 3.52 15.41
CA ASP A 276 -2.94 4.20 15.95
C ASP A 276 -3.85 3.30 16.80
N VAL A 277 -3.93 2.00 16.46
CA VAL A 277 -4.87 1.08 17.11
C VAL A 277 -4.44 0.64 18.52
N ASP A 278 -3.15 0.70 18.86
CA ASP A 278 -2.64 0.21 20.15
C ASP A 278 -1.47 1.03 20.74
N GLY A 279 -1.05 2.11 20.07
CA GLY A 279 0.04 2.97 20.51
C GLY A 279 1.43 2.34 20.44
N LYS A 280 1.58 1.14 19.85
CA LYS A 280 2.89 0.48 19.72
C LYS A 280 3.83 1.34 18.88
N GLN A 281 5.04 1.60 19.38
CA GLN A 281 6.08 2.25 18.59
C GLN A 281 6.44 1.36 17.39
N LEU A 282 6.26 1.88 16.17
CA LEU A 282 6.60 1.16 14.93
C LEU A 282 8.00 1.52 14.44
N THR A 283 8.39 2.78 14.62
CA THR A 283 9.75 3.25 14.36
C THR A 283 10.13 4.34 15.35
N GLU A 284 11.38 4.35 15.80
CA GLU A 284 11.90 5.37 16.73
C GLU A 284 12.28 6.69 16.02
N GLY A 285 12.03 6.77 14.71
CA GLY A 285 12.45 7.85 13.84
C GLY A 285 13.80 7.57 13.20
N TRP A 286 14.26 8.49 12.37
CA TRP A 286 15.52 8.33 11.66
C TRP A 286 16.70 8.38 12.63
N LYS A 287 17.60 7.39 12.50
CA LYS A 287 18.83 7.29 13.28
C LYS A 287 20.03 7.14 12.37
N LEU A 288 21.17 7.69 12.79
CA LEU A 288 22.43 7.45 12.08
C LEU A 288 22.94 6.07 12.47
N LYS A 289 23.04 5.15 11.50
CA LYS A 289 23.67 3.84 11.70
C LYS A 289 25.15 3.96 12.12
N LYS A 290 25.82 5.02 11.65
CA LYS A 290 27.19 5.38 12.03
C LYS A 290 27.37 6.89 11.89
N VAL A 291 27.91 7.51 12.93
CA VAL A 291 28.38 8.90 12.86
C VAL A 291 29.76 8.89 12.20
N THR A 292 29.86 9.46 10.99
CA THR A 292 31.10 9.46 10.20
C THR A 292 31.90 10.74 10.44
N GLY A 293 33.20 10.74 10.11
CA GLY A 293 34.04 11.94 10.21
C GLY A 293 33.46 13.12 9.45
N LYS A 294 32.96 12.90 8.22
CA LYS A 294 32.32 13.95 7.43
C LYS A 294 31.13 14.60 8.16
N ILE A 295 30.21 13.80 8.71
CA ILE A 295 29.03 14.34 9.41
C ILE A 295 29.45 15.11 10.67
N LYS A 296 30.48 14.64 11.37
CA LYS A 296 31.05 15.36 12.52
C LYS A 296 31.62 16.71 12.09
N ASP A 297 32.45 16.72 11.06
CA ASP A 297 33.07 17.94 10.53
C ASP A 297 32.00 18.95 10.07
N ASP A 298 30.96 18.48 9.38
CA ASP A 298 29.84 19.30 8.91
C ASP A 298 29.04 19.90 10.11
N VAL A 299 28.79 19.11 11.17
CA VAL A 299 28.09 19.58 12.39
C VAL A 299 28.95 20.56 13.19
N VAL A 300 30.25 20.30 13.35
CA VAL A 300 31.17 21.22 14.02
C VAL A 300 31.23 22.55 13.27
N ALA A 301 31.39 22.52 11.94
CA ALA A 301 31.41 23.73 11.12
C ALA A 301 30.11 24.54 11.25
N TYR A 302 28.96 23.88 11.30
CA TYR A 302 27.67 24.52 11.54
C TYR A 302 27.60 25.20 12.92
N ILE A 303 27.96 24.49 13.99
CA ILE A 303 27.94 25.03 15.36
C ILE A 303 28.90 26.22 15.51
N GLU A 304 30.07 26.16 14.87
CA GLU A 304 31.03 27.26 14.83
C GLU A 304 30.48 28.47 14.05
N GLU A 305 29.81 28.24 12.92
CA GLU A 305 29.19 29.30 12.10
C GLU A 305 28.06 30.02 12.85
N THR A 306 27.22 29.27 13.59
CA THR A 306 26.08 29.84 14.32
C THR A 306 26.43 30.31 15.73
N GLY A 307 27.67 30.06 16.19
CA GLY A 307 28.09 30.39 17.56
C GLY A 307 27.32 29.61 18.64
N GLY A 308 26.83 28.42 18.30
CA GLY A 308 26.05 27.56 19.19
C GLY A 308 24.55 27.83 19.24
N ASP A 309 24.04 28.81 18.49
CA ASP A 309 22.59 29.00 18.31
C ASP A 309 22.09 27.97 17.28
N ILE A 310 21.34 26.97 17.75
CA ILE A 310 20.90 25.84 16.90
C ILE A 310 19.48 26.13 16.40
N ASP A 311 19.37 26.32 15.08
CA ASP A 311 18.10 26.42 14.37
C ASP A 311 17.84 25.09 13.63
N LEU A 312 16.76 24.40 14.01
CA LEU A 312 16.41 23.09 13.46
C LEU A 312 16.04 23.14 11.97
N ASP A 313 15.50 24.27 11.49
CA ASP A 313 15.21 24.46 10.06
C ASP A 313 16.52 24.56 9.27
N GLU A 314 17.52 25.28 9.80
CA GLU A 314 18.84 25.34 9.18
C GLU A 314 19.57 23.99 9.23
N VAL A 315 19.42 23.23 10.31
CA VAL A 315 19.98 21.88 10.41
C VAL A 315 19.37 20.96 9.34
N ALA A 316 18.06 20.99 9.15
CA ALA A 316 17.38 20.22 8.12
C ALA A 316 17.82 20.64 6.71
N ASP A 317 17.96 21.94 6.44
CA ASP A 317 18.30 22.48 5.13
C ASP A 317 19.79 22.30 4.77
N LYS A 318 20.71 22.61 5.69
CA LYS A 318 22.16 22.58 5.47
C LYS A 318 22.74 21.18 5.65
N LEU A 319 22.32 20.46 6.69
CA LEU A 319 22.93 19.19 7.10
C LEU A 319 22.07 17.96 6.72
N VAL A 320 20.79 18.14 6.41
CA VAL A 320 19.85 17.04 6.07
C VAL A 320 19.76 16.00 7.20
N LEU A 321 19.79 16.50 8.43
CA LEU A 321 19.64 15.74 9.66
C LEU A 321 18.32 16.10 10.34
N SER A 322 17.64 15.11 10.91
CA SER A 322 16.58 15.40 11.88
C SER A 322 17.19 15.88 13.20
N GLU A 323 16.39 16.50 14.07
CA GLU A 323 16.82 16.89 15.41
C GLU A 323 17.47 15.71 16.16
N LYS A 324 16.84 14.54 16.14
CA LYS A 324 17.40 13.33 16.76
C LYS A 324 18.76 12.92 16.18
N GLN A 325 18.93 13.02 14.86
CA GLN A 325 20.21 12.69 14.22
C GLN A 325 21.27 13.74 14.54
N PHE A 326 20.90 15.02 14.59
CA PHE A 326 21.80 16.09 14.97
C PHE A 326 22.28 15.92 16.41
N MET A 327 21.35 15.70 17.36
CA MET A 327 21.69 15.43 18.77
C MET A 327 22.56 14.18 18.91
N GLN A 328 22.30 13.12 18.15
CA GLN A 328 23.15 11.93 18.13
C GLN A 328 24.61 12.27 17.73
N VAL A 329 24.82 13.23 16.83
CA VAL A 329 26.18 13.66 16.44
C VAL A 329 26.79 14.53 17.54
N VAL A 330 26.02 15.44 18.14
CA VAL A 330 26.46 16.29 19.25
C VAL A 330 26.89 15.46 20.46
N ASP A 331 26.12 14.43 20.82
CA ASP A 331 26.45 13.50 21.91
C ASP A 331 27.80 12.81 21.65
N VAL A 332 28.01 12.28 20.43
CA VAL A 332 29.28 11.63 20.05
C VAL A 332 30.46 12.61 20.06
N LEU A 333 30.26 13.84 19.59
CA LEU A 333 31.29 14.89 19.59
C LEU A 333 31.66 15.31 21.02
N THR A 334 30.68 15.36 21.92
CA THR A 334 30.87 15.68 23.34
C THR A 334 31.62 14.55 24.06
N ASP A 335 31.23 13.29 23.82
CA ASP A 335 31.91 12.11 24.38
C ASP A 335 33.37 11.99 23.91
N GLU A 336 33.68 12.45 22.70
CA GLU A 336 35.04 12.51 22.15
C GLU A 336 35.82 13.76 22.59
N GLY A 337 35.19 14.69 23.33
CA GLY A 337 35.81 15.92 23.81
C GLY A 337 36.09 16.96 22.72
N ILE A 338 35.39 16.87 21.58
CA ILE A 338 35.51 17.80 20.45
C ILE A 338 34.63 19.03 20.65
N LEU A 339 33.44 18.85 21.24
CA LEU A 339 32.56 19.94 21.66
C LEU A 339 32.55 20.05 23.19
N GLU A 340 32.62 21.28 23.69
CA GLU A 340 32.30 21.61 25.09
C GLU A 340 30.88 22.20 25.11
N MET A 341 29.94 21.52 25.78
CA MET A 341 28.58 22.01 26.01
C MET A 341 28.50 22.95 27.21
#